data_AF-A0A7W5TPF1-F1
#
_entry.id   AF-A0A7W5TPF1-F1
#
_cell.length_a   1.000
_cell.length_b   1.000
_cell.length_c   1.000
_cell.angle_alpha   90.00
_cell.angle_beta   90.00
_cell.angle_gamma   90.00
#
_symmetry.space_group_name_H-M   'P 1'
#
loop_
_entity.id
_entity.type
_entity.pdbx_description
1 polymer ?
#
loop_
_entity_poly.entity_id
_entity_poly.type
_entity_poly.pdbx_seq_one_letter_code
_entity_poly.pdbx_strand_id
1 'polypeptide(L)' 'MYQDLVGDDAIRGNLVTDSHIAALMRQHGVSTIFTADRDFCRFPGITARDPYTEASGPGAR' A
#
# COMPACT_ATOMS: atom_id res chain seq x y z
N MET A 1 28.50 15.47 5.95
CA MET A 1 27.21 15.22 6.64
C MET A 1 26.11 15.10 5.58
N TYR A 2 26.19 14.09 4.70
CA TYR A 2 25.28 13.92 3.56
C TYR A 2 25.13 12.42 3.24
N GLN A 3 24.64 11.63 4.20
CA GLN A 3 24.36 10.20 3.99
C GLN A 3 22.99 9.78 4.52
N ASP A 4 22.03 10.70 4.63
CA ASP A 4 20.71 10.41 5.20
C ASP A 4 19.54 10.57 4.20
N LEU A 5 19.81 10.52 2.89
CA LEU A 5 18.79 10.77 1.86
C LEU A 5 18.80 9.71 0.74
N VAL A 6 19.13 8.47 1.07
CA VAL A 6 18.73 7.35 0.20
C VAL A 6 17.27 7.04 0.53
N GLY A 7 16.34 7.57 -0.27
CA GLY A 7 14.97 7.09 -0.27
C GLY A 7 13.90 7.90 -1.00
N ASP A 8 14.06 9.21 -1.21
CA ASP A 8 12.93 10.05 -1.67
C ASP A 8 12.59 9.87 -3.17
N ASP A 9 13.57 9.48 -3.98
CA ASP A 9 13.40 9.41 -5.45
C ASP A 9 12.51 8.22 -5.89
N ALA A 10 12.48 7.13 -5.12
CA ALA A 10 11.57 6.00 -5.36
C ALA A 10 10.12 6.33 -4.97
N ILE A 11 9.92 7.19 -3.96
CA ILE A 11 8.61 7.51 -3.40
C ILE A 11 7.77 8.31 -4.41
N ARG A 12 8.39 9.18 -5.22
CA ARG A 12 7.68 9.99 -6.22
C ARG A 12 7.12 9.17 -7.39
N GLY A 13 7.82 8.12 -7.81
CA GLY A 13 7.39 7.25 -8.91
C GLY A 13 6.20 6.35 -8.55
N ASN A 14 6.23 5.75 -7.34
CA ASN A 14 5.14 4.87 -6.88
C ASN A 14 3.85 5.65 -6.64
N LEU A 15 3.96 6.91 -6.17
CA LEU A 15 2.82 7.73 -5.77
C LEU A 15 1.81 7.99 -6.90
N VAL A 16 2.28 8.14 -8.14
CA VAL A 16 1.41 8.37 -9.30
C VAL A 16 0.56 7.13 -9.58
N THR A 17 1.19 5.95 -9.60
CA THR A 17 0.51 4.68 -9.82
C THR A 17 -0.47 4.38 -8.69
N ASP A 18 -0.05 4.56 -7.44
CA ASP A 18 -0.89 4.28 -6.28
C ASP A 18 -2.10 5.23 -6.19
N SER A 19 -1.91 6.50 -6.57
CA SER A 19 -3.00 7.47 -6.62
C SER A 19 -4.04 7.09 -7.68
N HIS A 20 -3.60 6.53 -8.82
CA HIS A 20 -4.49 6.04 -9.87
C HIS A 20 -5.32 4.84 -9.38
N ILE A 21 -4.67 3.89 -8.70
CA ILE A 21 -5.35 2.73 -8.09
C ILE A 21 -6.35 3.21 -7.04
N ALA A 22 -5.97 4.15 -6.17
CA ALA A 22 -6.84 4.71 -5.15
C ALA A 22 -8.06 5.44 -5.73
N ALA A 23 -7.89 6.13 -6.87
CA ALA A 23 -8.98 6.80 -7.58
C ALA A 23 -9.99 5.78 -8.14
N LEU A 24 -9.51 4.71 -8.77
CA LEU A 24 -10.36 3.62 -9.28
C LEU A 24 -11.12 2.93 -8.13
N MET A 25 -10.43 2.62 -7.04
CA MET A 25 -11.05 2.03 -5.86
C MET A 25 -12.20 2.91 -5.34
N ARG A 26 -11.98 4.22 -5.21
CA ARG A 26 -13.04 5.17 -4.83
C ARG A 26 -14.20 5.20 -5.82
N GLN A 27 -13.91 5.27 -7.13
CA GLN A 27 -14.95 5.32 -8.17
C GLN A 27 -15.86 4.08 -8.15
N HIS A 28 -15.29 2.92 -7.82
CA HIS A 28 -16.01 1.65 -7.76
C HIS A 28 -16.50 1.28 -6.35
N GLY A 29 -16.32 2.15 -5.34
CA GLY A 29 -16.73 1.89 -3.96
C GLY A 29 -15.94 0.78 -3.26
N VAL A 30 -14.74 0.44 -3.77
CA VAL A 30 -13.84 -0.55 -3.17
C VAL A 30 -13.01 0.12 -2.09
N SER A 31 -13.06 -0.41 -0.87
CA SER A 31 -12.36 0.14 0.29
C SER A 31 -11.20 -0.72 0.78
N THR A 32 -11.03 -1.94 0.27
CA THR A 32 -9.98 -2.88 0.72
C THR A 32 -9.15 -3.36 -0.45
N ILE A 33 -7.83 -3.32 -0.31
CA ILE A 33 -6.87 -3.89 -1.25
C ILE A 33 -5.96 -4.86 -0.52
N PHE A 34 -5.70 -6.01 -1.12
CA PHE A 34 -4.73 -6.97 -0.60
C PHE A 34 -3.39 -6.74 -1.29
N THR A 35 -2.42 -6.25 -0.53
CA THR A 35 -1.08 -5.92 -1.02
C THR A 35 -0.08 -5.97 0.13
N ALA A 36 1.16 -6.35 -0.18
CA ALA A 36 2.29 -6.21 0.75
C ALA A 36 2.78 -4.75 0.86
N ASP A 37 2.30 -3.86 -0.02
CA ASP A 37 2.67 -2.46 -0.04
C ASP A 37 1.87 -1.65 1.00
N ARG A 38 2.60 -1.14 1.99
CA ARG A 38 2.02 -0.36 3.09
C ARG A 38 1.72 1.09 2.71
N ASP A 39 2.20 1.56 1.56
CA ASP A 39 1.97 2.93 1.10
C ASP A 39 0.48 3.20 0.87
N PHE A 40 -0.33 2.18 0.57
CA PHE A 40 -1.77 2.35 0.35
C PHE A 40 -2.54 2.85 1.59
N CYS A 41 -1.97 2.68 2.80
CA CYS A 41 -2.54 3.24 4.03
C CYS A 41 -2.55 4.78 4.04
N ARG A 42 -1.81 5.45 3.15
CA ARG A 42 -1.82 6.91 3.03
C ARG A 42 -3.09 7.46 2.38
N PHE A 43 -3.88 6.62 1.72
CA PHE A 43 -5.10 7.04 1.06
C PHE A 43 -6.32 6.88 1.98
N PRO A 44 -6.96 7.97 2.42
CA PRO A 44 -8.06 7.90 3.36
C PRO A 44 -9.25 7.15 2.75
N GLY A 45 -9.77 6.15 3.47
CA GLY A 45 -10.88 5.29 3.01
C GLY A 45 -10.43 4.02 2.28
N ILE A 46 -9.12 3.78 2.17
CA ILE A 46 -8.55 2.55 1.66
C ILE A 46 -7.85 1.79 2.80
N THR A 47 -8.16 0.51 2.91
CA THR A 47 -7.54 -0.42 3.86
C THR A 47 -6.64 -1.36 3.09
N ALA A 48 -5.33 -1.24 3.31
CA ALA A 48 -4.36 -2.20 2.79
C ALA A 48 -4.25 -3.39 3.74
N ARG A 49 -4.39 -4.62 3.21
CA ARG A 49 -4.22 -5.87 3.97
C ARG A 49 -3.11 -6.70 3.36
N ASP A 50 -2.18 -7.13 4.20
CA ASP A 50 -1.12 -8.03 3.77
C ASP A 50 -1.63 -9.47 3.73
N PRO A 51 -1.67 -10.13 2.56
CA PRO A 51 -2.21 -11.48 2.44
C PRO A 51 -1.30 -12.55 3.08
N TYR A 52 -0.01 -12.28 3.31
CA TYR A 52 0.92 -13.24 3.88
C TYR A 52 0.84 -13.31 5.41
N THR A 53 0.49 -12.19 6.04
CA THR A 53 0.09 -12.09 7.45
C THR A 53 -1.26 -12.77 7.66
N GLU A 54 -2.25 -12.52 6.81
CA GLU A 54 -3.60 -13.10 6.97
C GLU A 54 -3.64 -14.60 6.60
N ALA A 55 -2.79 -15.07 5.66
CA ALA A 55 -2.67 -16.49 5.31
C ALA A 55 -1.98 -17.33 6.39
N SER A 56 -1.26 -16.70 7.33
CA SER A 56 -0.75 -17.36 8.53
C SER A 56 -1.85 -17.45 9.59
N GLY A 57 -2.91 -18.21 9.30
CA GLY A 57 -3.89 -18.61 10.33
C GLY A 57 -3.24 -19.45 11.44
N PRO A 58 -3.87 -19.61 12.62
CA PRO A 58 -3.27 -20.23 13.81
C PRO A 58 -2.97 -21.76 13.72
N GLY A 59 -2.79 -22.32 12.52
CA GLY A 59 -2.58 -23.74 12.27
C GLY A 59 -1.35 -24.10 11.42
N ALA A 60 -0.42 -23.18 11.17
CA ALA A 60 0.82 -23.48 10.46
C ALA A 60 2.00 -23.64 11.45
N ARG A 61 2.03 -24.78 12.15
CA ARG A 61 3.22 -25.28 12.86
C ARG A 61 3.23 -26.80 12.85
#